data_AF-A0A0K1PQM8-F1
#
_entry.id   AF-A0A0K1PQM8-F1
#
_cell.length_a   1.000
_cell.length_b   1.000
_cell.length_c   1.000
_cell.angle_alpha   90.00
_cell.angle_beta   90.00
_cell.angle_gamma   90.00
#
_symmetry.space_group_name_H-M   'P 1'
#
loop_
_entity.id
_entity.type
_entity.pdbx_description
1 polymer ?
#
loop_
_entity_poly.entity_id
_entity_poly.type
_entity_poly.pdbx_seq_one_letter_code
_entity_poly.pdbx_strand_id
1 'polypeptide(L)'
;MGPVPLQGCATRRCAFSATPGLILRVKDAQSGAAICDAEVTATRADKTTNEPIFTFNCVSQGLSEGRYIVSIHKSGYVDAVRNVVVELNDDDECKSVRTVELEVALDPE
;
A
#
# COMPACT_ATOMS: atom_id res chain seq x y z
N MET A 1 -40.92 31.58 22.68
CA MET A 1 -39.79 30.63 22.84
C MET A 1 -39.89 29.62 21.71
N GLY A 2 -39.17 29.84 20.61
CA GLY A 2 -39.10 28.88 19.50
C GLY A 2 -38.02 27.84 19.80
N PRO A 3 -38.17 26.58 19.38
CA PRO A 3 -37.15 25.57 19.56
C PRO A 3 -35.91 25.95 18.74
N VAL A 4 -34.77 26.01 19.42
CA VAL A 4 -33.46 26.20 18.79
C VAL A 4 -33.20 24.97 17.92
N PRO A 5 -32.93 25.12 16.60
CA PRO A 5 -32.48 23.99 15.81
C PRO A 5 -31.12 23.56 16.37
N LEU A 6 -31.05 22.33 16.87
CA LEU A 6 -29.79 21.63 17.07
C LEU A 6 -29.17 21.45 15.67
N GLN A 7 -28.44 22.46 15.20
CA GLN A 7 -27.44 22.24 14.17
C GLN A 7 -26.41 21.33 14.82
N GLY A 8 -26.61 20.04 14.62
CA GLY A 8 -25.57 19.06 14.81
C GLY A 8 -24.37 19.60 14.05
N CYS A 9 -23.32 19.95 14.79
CA CYS A 9 -21.99 20.02 14.24
C CYS A 9 -21.68 18.58 13.84
N ALA A 10 -22.18 18.15 12.68
CA ALA A 10 -21.62 17.05 11.95
C ALA A 10 -20.28 17.56 11.44
N THR A 11 -19.32 17.71 12.37
CA THR A 11 -17.94 17.47 12.02
C THR A 11 -17.99 16.04 11.50
N ARG A 12 -18.09 15.92 10.18
CA ARG A 12 -18.06 14.67 9.46
C ARG A 12 -16.69 14.11 9.81
N ARG A 13 -16.62 13.37 10.91
CA ARG A 13 -15.39 12.79 11.42
C ARG A 13 -15.08 11.73 10.39
N CYS A 14 -14.28 12.11 9.40
CA CYS A 14 -13.59 11.15 8.57
C CYS A 14 -12.97 10.16 9.54
N ALA A 15 -13.53 8.96 9.62
CA ALA A 15 -12.89 7.90 10.34
C ALA A 15 -11.55 7.76 9.62
N PHE A 16 -10.45 8.07 10.31
CA PHE A 16 -9.12 7.89 9.78
C PHE A 16 -8.94 6.38 9.63
N SER A 17 -9.42 5.84 8.51
CA SER A 17 -9.24 4.46 8.15
C SER A 17 -7.78 4.38 7.75
N ALA A 18 -6.97 3.72 8.57
CA ALA A 18 -5.58 3.43 8.27
C ALA A 18 -5.53 2.32 7.20
N THR A 19 -6.17 2.57 6.06
CA THR A 19 -6.18 1.66 4.94
C THR A 19 -4.81 1.76 4.27
N PRO A 20 -4.06 0.65 4.14
CA PRO A 20 -2.76 0.69 3.50
C PRO A 20 -2.92 1.08 2.03
N GLY A 21 -2.05 1.95 1.54
CA GLY A 21 -2.05 2.37 0.14
C GLY A 21 -1.55 1.28 -0.82
N LEU A 22 -0.74 0.35 -0.33
CA LEU A 22 -0.25 -0.80 -1.07
C LEU A 22 -0.47 -2.08 -0.25
N ILE A 23 -0.92 -3.12 -0.93
CA ILE A 23 -0.91 -4.51 -0.47
C ILE A 23 -0.18 -5.31 -1.54
N LEU A 24 0.97 -5.89 -1.19
CA LEU A 24 1.85 -6.61 -2.08
C LEU A 24 2.00 -8.06 -1.64
N ARG A 25 1.86 -8.99 -2.59
CA ARG A 25 2.05 -10.43 -2.40
C ARG A 25 3.14 -10.92 -3.33
N VAL A 26 4.09 -11.67 -2.79
CA VAL A 26 5.17 -12.27 -3.58
C VAL A 26 4.93 -13.78 -3.69
N LYS A 27 5.08 -14.32 -4.90
CA LYS A 27 4.98 -15.76 -5.16
C LYS A 27 6.10 -16.23 -6.08
N ASP A 28 6.40 -17.52 -6.03
CA ASP A 28 7.30 -18.17 -6.97
C ASP A 28 6.61 -18.37 -8.32
N ALA A 29 7.27 -17.96 -9.41
CA ALA A 29 6.73 -18.06 -10.76
C ALA A 29 6.61 -19.52 -11.24
N GLN A 30 7.47 -20.42 -10.76
CA GLN A 30 7.51 -21.82 -11.19
C GLN A 30 6.43 -22.68 -10.48
N SER A 31 6.43 -22.66 -9.15
CA SER A 31 5.55 -23.48 -8.31
C SER A 31 4.24 -22.78 -7.90
N GLY A 32 4.18 -21.45 -8.00
CA GLY A 32 3.07 -20.66 -7.48
C GLY A 32 3.04 -20.54 -5.95
N ALA A 33 4.06 -21.02 -5.24
CA ALA A 33 4.13 -20.94 -3.78
C ALA A 33 4.32 -19.49 -3.31
N ALA A 34 3.71 -19.10 -2.20
CA ALA A 34 3.91 -17.78 -1.62
C ALA A 34 5.33 -17.64 -1.04
N ILE A 35 5.99 -16.51 -1.32
CA ILE A 35 7.33 -16.19 -0.82
C ILE A 35 7.18 -15.20 0.34
N CYS A 36 7.35 -15.70 1.56
CA CYS A 36 7.15 -14.93 2.80
C CYS A 36 8.41 -14.19 3.27
N ASP A 37 9.58 -14.71 2.90
CA ASP A 37 10.89 -14.20 3.30
C ASP A 37 11.51 -13.28 2.22
N ALA A 38 10.68 -12.62 1.42
CA ALA A 38 11.14 -11.62 0.44
C ALA A 38 11.34 -10.28 1.15
N GLU A 39 12.45 -9.62 0.84
CA GLU A 39 12.73 -8.27 1.30
C GLU A 39 12.05 -7.28 0.34
N VAL A 40 11.13 -6.47 0.86
CA VAL A 40 10.37 -5.50 0.07
C VAL A 40 10.75 -4.11 0.54
N THR A 41 11.38 -3.35 -0.35
CA THR A 41 11.74 -1.95 -0.13
C THR A 41 10.93 -1.08 -1.06
N ALA A 42 10.28 -0.04 -0.54
CA ALA A 42 9.67 0.99 -1.37
C ALA A 42 10.42 2.30 -1.23
N THR A 43 10.86 2.85 -2.35
CA THR A 43 11.46 4.18 -2.42
C THR A 43 10.46 5.10 -3.10
N ARG A 44 10.10 6.20 -2.45
CA ARG A 44 9.19 7.18 -3.05
C ARG A 44 9.88 7.81 -4.27
N ALA A 45 9.26 7.85 -5.44
CA ALA A 45 9.87 8.33 -6.69
C ALA A 45 10.22 9.82 -6.67
N ASP A 46 9.47 10.64 -5.92
CA ASP A 46 9.76 12.07 -5.72
C ASP A 46 10.81 12.35 -4.62
N LYS A 47 11.25 11.32 -3.89
CA LYS A 47 12.29 11.43 -2.87
C LYS A 47 13.35 10.34 -3.08
N THR A 48 14.38 10.35 -2.27
CA THR A 48 15.34 9.24 -2.18
C THR A 48 15.22 8.53 -0.82
N THR A 49 14.07 8.70 -0.17
CA THR A 49 13.77 8.10 1.12
C THR A 49 13.01 6.80 0.93
N ASN A 50 13.49 5.76 1.61
CA ASN A 50 12.76 4.51 1.73
C ASN A 50 11.59 4.71 2.71
N GLU A 51 10.46 4.13 2.36
CA GLU A 51 9.23 4.25 3.12
C GLU A 51 8.92 2.91 3.79
N PRO A 52 8.46 2.94 5.04
CA PRO A 52 8.25 1.72 5.80
C PRO A 52 7.12 0.91 5.17
N ILE A 53 7.42 -0.36 4.90
CA ILE A 53 6.45 -1.39 4.54
C ILE A 53 6.48 -2.44 5.64
N PHE A 54 5.30 -2.86 6.07
CA PHE A 54 5.14 -3.91 7.08
C PHE A 54 4.74 -5.21 6.38
N THR A 55 5.52 -6.27 6.58
CA THR A 55 5.17 -7.59 6.07
C THR A 55 4.55 -8.44 7.17
N PHE A 56 3.33 -8.93 6.94
CA PHE A 56 2.59 -9.81 7.86
C PHE A 56 1.93 -10.94 7.08
N ASN A 57 2.12 -12.19 7.50
CA ASN A 57 1.60 -13.38 6.81
C ASN A 57 1.89 -13.39 5.29
N CYS A 58 3.14 -13.11 4.89
CA CYS A 58 3.57 -13.10 3.48
C CYS A 58 2.89 -12.03 2.62
N VAL A 59 2.30 -11.02 3.27
CA VAL A 59 1.69 -9.86 2.63
C VAL A 59 2.38 -8.61 3.14
N SER A 60 2.99 -7.86 2.21
CA SER A 60 3.63 -6.59 2.48
C SER A 60 2.63 -5.47 2.30
N GLN A 61 2.41 -4.66 3.33
CA GLN A 61 1.41 -3.61 3.33
C GLN A 61 1.93 -2.31 3.94
N GLY A 62 1.45 -1.18 3.43
CA GLY A 62 1.88 0.13 3.88
C GLY A 62 1.77 1.17 2.77
N LEU A 63 2.53 2.25 2.89
CA LEU A 63 2.55 3.41 2.00
C LEU A 63 1.30 4.29 2.08
N SER A 64 1.56 5.59 1.95
CA SER A 64 0.54 6.63 1.78
C SER A 64 0.43 6.99 0.29
N GLU A 65 -0.36 8.01 -0.04
CA GLU A 65 -0.44 8.51 -1.40
C GLU A 65 0.93 9.00 -1.91
N GLY A 66 1.21 8.67 -3.16
CA GLY A 66 2.49 8.97 -3.79
C GLY A 66 2.86 7.98 -4.88
N ARG A 67 3.98 8.27 -5.55
CA ARG A 67 4.59 7.38 -6.53
C ARG A 67 5.75 6.67 -5.88
N TYR A 68 5.86 5.37 -6.08
CA TYR A 68 6.83 4.52 -5.41
C TYR A 68 7.47 3.56 -6.40
N ILE A 69 8.76 3.33 -6.20
CA ILE A 69 9.53 2.27 -6.84
C ILE A 69 9.69 1.19 -5.78
N VAL A 70 8.99 0.08 -5.98
CA VAL A 70 9.01 -1.07 -5.08
C VAL A 70 10.00 -2.08 -5.62
N SER A 71 11.04 -2.34 -4.84
CA SER A 71 12.07 -3.34 -5.12
C SER A 71 11.85 -4.54 -4.22
N ILE A 72 11.78 -5.73 -4.83
CA ILE A 72 11.61 -7.00 -4.15
C ILE A 72 12.89 -7.80 -4.37
N HIS A 73 13.55 -8.15 -3.29
CA HIS A 73 14.75 -8.97 -3.27
C HIS A 73 14.47 -10.28 -2.53
N LYS A 74 14.92 -11.40 -3.10
CA LYS A 74 14.91 -12.70 -2.42
C LYS A 74 16.09 -13.52 -2.89
N SER A 75 16.91 -14.01 -1.96
CA SER A 75 18.04 -14.87 -2.31
C SER A 75 17.59 -16.13 -3.05
N GLY A 76 18.24 -16.42 -4.18
CA GLY A 76 17.88 -17.53 -5.08
C GLY A 76 16.78 -17.17 -6.09
N TYR A 77 16.39 -15.90 -6.18
CA TYR A 77 15.42 -15.39 -7.15
C TYR A 77 15.94 -14.12 -7.80
N VAL A 78 15.51 -13.89 -9.03
CA VAL A 78 15.78 -12.67 -9.79
C VAL A 78 15.05 -11.50 -9.14
N ASP A 79 15.78 -10.43 -8.88
CA ASP A 79 15.22 -9.19 -8.33
C ASP A 79 14.10 -8.62 -9.20
N ALA A 80 13.02 -8.17 -8.56
CA ALA A 80 11.91 -7.53 -9.25
C ALA A 80 11.74 -6.09 -8.80
N VAL A 81 11.55 -5.20 -9.76
CA VAL A 81 11.22 -3.80 -9.52
C VAL A 81 9.85 -3.49 -10.12
N ARG A 82 9.00 -2.79 -9.37
CA ARG A 82 7.64 -2.41 -9.77
C ARG A 82 7.39 -0.95 -9.43
N ASN A 83 6.84 -0.23 -10.40
CA ASN A 83 6.37 1.14 -10.18
C ASN A 83 4.93 1.08 -9.68
N VAL A 84 4.68 1.66 -8.51
CA VAL A 84 3.36 1.70 -7.87
C VAL A 84 2.97 3.15 -7.70
N VAL A 85 1.71 3.46 -8.03
CA VAL A 85 1.14 4.78 -7.80
C VAL A 85 -0.04 4.60 -6.86
N VAL A 86 0.10 5.13 -5.65
CA VAL A 86 -0.97 5.17 -4.64
C VAL A 86 -1.64 6.53 -4.76
N GLU A 87 -2.93 6.53 -5.06
CA GLU A 87 -3.73 7.75 -5.23
C GLU A 87 -4.74 7.86 -4.08
N LEU A 88 -5.30 9.05 -3.88
CA LEU A 88 -6.45 9.22 -3.00
C LEU A 88 -7.72 8.94 -3.79
N ASN A 89 -8.76 8.47 -3.12
CA ASN A 89 -10.08 8.38 -3.74
C ASN A 89 -10.67 9.80 -3.83
N ASP A 90 -10.68 10.37 -5.03
CA ASP A 90 -11.23 11.70 -5.30
C ASP A 90 -12.77 11.78 -5.10
N ASP A 91 -13.45 10.63 -5.10
CA ASP A 91 -14.90 10.54 -4.84
C ASP A 91 -15.25 10.59 -3.34
N ASP A 92 -14.24 10.46 -2.47
CA ASP A 92 -14.41 10.47 -1.03
C ASP A 92 -14.15 11.87 -0.49
N GLU A 93 -15.16 12.50 0.15
CA GLU A 93 -14.97 13.79 0.83
C GLU A 93 -13.85 13.74 1.89
N CYS A 94 -13.49 12.54 2.35
CA CYS A 94 -12.42 12.31 3.30
C CYS A 94 -11.07 11.96 2.66
N LYS A 95 -10.97 11.94 1.32
CA LYS A 95 -9.75 11.60 0.57
C LYS A 95 -9.08 10.32 1.09
N SER A 96 -9.86 9.25 1.20
CA SER A 96 -9.37 7.95 1.64
C SER A 96 -8.29 7.43 0.68
N VAL A 97 -7.20 6.84 1.17
CA VAL A 97 -6.15 6.28 0.30
C VAL A 97 -6.73 5.12 -0.53
N ARG A 98 -6.45 5.09 -1.83
CA ARG A 98 -6.82 3.99 -2.72
C ARG A 98 -5.80 2.87 -2.56
N THR A 99 -6.25 1.75 -2.02
CA THR A 99 -5.42 0.55 -1.90
C THR A 99 -5.11 -0.04 -3.26
N VAL A 100 -3.83 -0.22 -3.53
CA VAL A 100 -3.33 -0.92 -4.70
C VAL A 100 -2.94 -2.33 -4.27
N GLU A 101 -3.63 -3.32 -4.80
CA GLU A 101 -3.23 -4.73 -4.64
C GLU A 101 -2.29 -5.12 -5.78
N LEU A 102 -1.09 -5.56 -5.43
CA LEU A 102 -0.06 -5.96 -6.36
C LEU A 102 0.40 -7.39 -6.06
N GLU A 103 0.42 -8.23 -7.08
CA GLU A 103 0.99 -9.57 -6.98
C GLU A 103 2.22 -9.66 -7.88
N VAL A 104 3.35 -10.05 -7.30
CA VAL A 104 4.63 -10.18 -7.99
C VAL A 104 5.04 -11.65 -7.97
N ALA A 105 5.17 -12.24 -9.16
CA ALA A 105 5.85 -13.51 -9.32
C ALA A 105 7.35 -13.25 -9.50
N LEU A 106 8.18 -13.91 -8.69
CA LEU A 106 9.63 -13.91 -8.84
C LEU A 106 10.07 -15.18 -9.57
N ASP A 107 10.98 -15.04 -10.51
CA ASP A 107 11.62 -16.15 -11.18
C ASP A 107 12.86 -16.60 -10.38
N PRO A 108 13.03 -17.91 -10.12
CA PRO A 108 14.25 -18.42 -9.49
C PRO A 108 15.47 -18.21 -10.39
N GLU A 109 16.64 -17.98 -9.78
CA GLU A 109 17.93 -17.87 -10.49
C GLU A 109 18.47 -19.21 -11.02
#